data_AF-A0A7Y6PSN8-F1
#
_entry.id   AF-A0A7Y6PSN8-F1
#
_cell.length_a   1.000
_cell.length_b   1.000
_cell.length_c   1.000
_cell.angle_alpha   90.00
_cell.angle_beta   90.00
_cell.angle_gamma   90.00
#
_symmetry.space_group_name_H-M   'P 1'
#
loop_
_entity.id
_entity.type
_entity.pdbx_description
1 polymer ?
#
loop_
_entity_poly.entity_id
_entity_poly.type
_entity_poly.pdbx_seq_one_letter_code
_entity_poly.pdbx_strand_id
1 'polypeptide(L)'
;MWRRLCLSAALLIASGCSQILGIEDFHLVDAGFEDAPIDAQQCFGTSLATVCLTTLPVDPFVATGAIDTAGMACTQVVAQTGGPELCVIAATQITIDAASTITATGARPLVFVATDTITIAGTLDVSSKRSPARVGAGGNSSACTASANGTGNANGGGGGGGGS
;
A
#
# COMPACT_ATOMS: atom_id res chain seq x y z
N MET A 1 81.63 -33.57 34.32
CA MET A 1 81.00 -34.92 34.34
C MET A 1 79.51 -34.67 34.52
N TRP A 2 78.55 -34.91 33.62
CA TRP A 2 78.39 -35.67 32.38
C TRP A 2 77.38 -34.91 31.50
N ARG A 3 77.68 -34.66 30.21
CA ARG A 3 77.06 -35.29 29.01
C ARG A 3 75.53 -35.12 28.93
N ARG A 4 75.05 -34.20 28.10
CA ARG A 4 74.62 -34.41 26.69
C ARG A 4 73.52 -35.48 26.56
N LEU A 5 72.27 -35.03 26.43
CA LEU A 5 71.26 -35.70 25.62
C LEU A 5 70.76 -34.71 24.55
N CYS A 6 71.14 -34.99 23.30
CA CYS A 6 70.45 -34.48 22.14
C CYS A 6 69.15 -35.28 21.98
N LEU A 7 68.03 -34.63 21.69
CA LEU A 7 67.15 -35.14 20.64
C LEU A 7 66.36 -33.99 20.03
N SER A 8 66.48 -33.91 18.73
CA SER A 8 66.08 -32.84 17.84
C SER A 8 64.56 -32.83 17.62
N ALA A 9 63.95 -31.64 17.65
CA ALA A 9 62.75 -31.37 16.88
C ALA A 9 62.91 -30.00 16.23
N ALA A 10 63.34 -30.02 14.97
CA ALA A 10 63.25 -28.87 14.09
C ALA A 10 61.75 -28.63 13.80
N LEU A 11 61.23 -27.45 14.13
CA LEU A 11 59.95 -27.00 13.60
C LEU A 11 59.98 -25.48 13.38
N LEU A 12 60.34 -25.13 12.14
CA LEU A 12 59.85 -24.02 11.32
C LEU A 12 59.59 -22.68 12.00
N ILE A 13 60.54 -21.77 11.83
CA ILE A 13 60.32 -20.33 11.83
C ILE A 13 59.60 -19.98 10.52
N ALA A 14 58.32 -19.62 10.58
CA ALA A 14 57.68 -18.84 9.52
C ALA A 14 56.39 -18.19 10.03
N SER A 15 56.30 -16.87 9.80
CA SER A 15 55.10 -16.10 9.48
C SER A 15 53.91 -16.12 10.46
N GLY A 16 53.78 -14.99 11.17
CA GLY A 16 52.58 -14.16 11.07
C GLY A 16 51.30 -14.69 11.71
N CYS A 17 50.91 -14.08 12.83
CA CYS A 17 49.62 -14.22 13.49
C CYS A 17 48.42 -13.67 12.68
N SER A 18 48.48 -13.62 11.35
CA SER A 18 47.53 -12.90 10.50
C SER A 18 46.44 -13.79 9.88
N GLN A 19 46.24 -15.02 10.36
CA GLN A 19 45.33 -16.00 9.75
C GLN A 19 44.30 -16.60 10.71
N ILE A 20 44.20 -16.09 11.95
CA ILE A 20 43.26 -16.66 12.95
C ILE A 20 42.02 -15.82 13.20
N LEU A 21 42.01 -14.56 12.74
CA LEU A 21 40.81 -13.74 12.66
C LEU A 21 40.66 -13.37 11.19
N GLY A 22 39.82 -14.10 10.45
CA GLY A 22 39.46 -13.82 9.06
C GLY A 22 38.70 -12.50 8.90
N ILE A 23 39.33 -11.40 9.31
CA ILE A 23 39.02 -10.05 8.86
C ILE A 23 39.96 -9.84 7.67
N GLU A 24 39.53 -10.36 6.53
CA GLU A 24 40.05 -9.83 5.27
C GLU A 24 39.51 -8.42 5.14
N ASP A 25 40.38 -7.52 4.71
CA ASP A 25 40.12 -6.10 4.47
C ASP A 25 38.68 -5.83 4.08
N PHE A 26 37.95 -5.11 4.94
CA PHE A 26 36.83 -4.32 4.46
C PHE A 26 37.42 -3.27 3.55
N HIS A 27 37.57 -3.63 2.27
CA HIS A 27 37.62 -2.67 1.20
C HIS A 27 36.34 -1.84 1.33
N LEU A 28 36.48 -0.64 1.88
CA LEU A 28 35.54 0.44 1.62
C LEU A 28 35.61 0.68 0.11
N VAL A 29 34.83 -0.09 -0.63
CA VAL A 29 34.35 0.33 -1.94
C VAL A 29 33.64 1.64 -1.65
N ASP A 30 34.32 2.73 -1.96
CA ASP A 30 33.71 4.03 -2.22
C ASP A 30 32.76 3.78 -3.39
N ALA A 31 31.57 3.26 -3.05
CA ALA A 31 30.45 3.23 -3.96
C ALA A 31 30.17 4.71 -4.16
N GLY A 32 30.72 5.23 -5.27
CA GLY A 32 30.36 6.53 -5.79
C GLY A 32 28.86 6.65 -5.62
N PHE A 33 28.48 7.64 -4.83
CA PHE A 33 27.10 8.02 -4.63
C PHE A 33 26.64 8.52 -6.00
N GLU A 34 26.34 7.58 -6.90
CA GLU A 34 25.44 7.83 -7.99
C GLU A 34 24.18 8.29 -7.29
N ASP A 35 23.91 9.58 -7.42
CA ASP A 35 22.68 10.26 -7.07
C ASP A 35 21.55 9.65 -7.92
N ALA A 36 21.31 8.35 -7.74
CA ALA A 36 20.09 7.73 -8.19
C ALA A 36 19.02 8.44 -7.36
N PRO A 37 18.11 9.20 -8.00
CA PRO A 37 17.04 9.83 -7.27
C PRO A 37 16.37 8.74 -6.43
N ILE A 38 16.16 9.02 -5.14
CA ILE A 38 15.44 8.12 -4.23
C ILE A 38 13.97 8.12 -4.67
N ASP A 39 13.70 7.58 -5.84
CA ASP A 39 12.39 7.30 -6.40
C ASP A 39 11.87 5.98 -5.81
N ALA A 40 12.24 5.69 -4.56
CA ALA A 40 11.76 4.51 -3.83
C ALA A 40 10.29 4.73 -3.48
N GLN A 41 9.44 4.60 -4.49
CA GLN A 41 7.99 4.63 -4.37
C GLN A 41 7.59 3.62 -3.30
N GLN A 42 7.01 4.10 -2.20
CA GLN A 42 6.59 3.22 -1.13
C GLN A 42 5.24 2.62 -1.48
N CYS A 43 5.23 1.29 -1.64
CA CYS A 43 4.05 0.53 -1.96
C CYS A 43 3.41 -0.06 -0.70
N PHE A 44 2.10 0.11 -0.60
CA PHE A 44 1.26 -0.37 0.49
C PHE A 44 0.23 -1.38 -0.05
N GLY A 45 -0.11 -2.35 0.78
CA GLY A 45 -1.10 -3.38 0.45
C GLY A 45 -0.53 -4.55 -0.36
N THR A 46 -1.34 -5.61 -0.43
CA THR A 46 -1.06 -6.81 -1.24
C THR A 46 -2.38 -7.33 -1.83
N SER A 47 -2.31 -8.02 -2.98
CA SER A 47 -3.42 -8.70 -3.65
C SER A 47 -4.60 -7.82 -4.10
N LEU A 48 -5.46 -7.36 -3.18
CA LEU A 48 -6.72 -6.68 -3.49
C LEU A 48 -6.49 -5.29 -4.09
N ALA A 49 -5.50 -4.57 -3.56
CA ALA A 49 -5.01 -3.31 -4.11
C ALA A 49 -3.56 -3.13 -3.64
N THR A 50 -2.67 -2.85 -4.58
CA THR A 50 -1.31 -2.36 -4.27
C THR A 50 -1.28 -0.88 -4.65
N VAL A 51 -1.02 -0.02 -3.67
CA VAL A 51 -0.97 1.43 -3.84
C VAL A 51 0.44 1.90 -3.59
N CYS A 52 1.07 2.45 -4.63
CA CYS A 52 2.43 2.97 -4.54
C CYS A 52 2.38 4.50 -4.53
N LEU A 53 2.80 5.10 -3.42
CA LEU A 53 2.78 6.55 -3.22
C LEU A 53 4.03 7.19 -3.81
N THR A 54 3.85 8.25 -4.61
CA THR A 54 4.98 9.02 -5.16
C THR A 54 5.63 9.93 -4.12
N THR A 55 4.84 10.34 -3.12
CA THR A 55 5.30 11.13 -1.98
C THR A 55 4.71 10.55 -0.71
N LEU A 56 5.55 10.32 0.29
CA LEU A 56 5.08 9.83 1.58
C LEU A 56 4.36 10.97 2.32
N PRO A 57 3.18 10.72 2.90
CA PRO A 57 2.49 11.76 3.65
C PRO A 57 3.28 12.11 4.91
N VAL A 58 3.31 13.40 5.23
CA VAL A 58 3.91 13.92 6.47
C VAL A 58 2.86 14.48 7.44
N ASP A 59 1.67 14.78 6.93
CA ASP A 59 0.60 15.41 7.70
C ASP A 59 -0.53 14.43 8.03
N PRO A 60 -1.23 14.62 9.16
CA PRO A 60 -2.45 13.89 9.47
C PRO A 60 -3.63 14.42 8.64
N PHE A 61 -4.64 13.56 8.43
CA PHE A 61 -5.89 13.88 7.76
C PHE A 61 -7.07 13.61 8.69
N VAL A 62 -7.85 14.65 8.98
CA VAL A 62 -9.13 14.53 9.68
C VAL A 62 -10.23 14.67 8.64
N ALA A 63 -11.02 13.60 8.47
CA ALA A 63 -12.10 13.62 7.51
C ALA A 63 -13.24 14.52 8.01
N THR A 64 -13.69 15.43 7.15
CA THR A 64 -14.83 16.31 7.44
C THR A 64 -15.81 16.31 6.26
N GLY A 65 -17.09 16.05 6.53
CA GLY A 65 -18.14 16.15 5.51
C GLY A 65 -18.10 15.04 4.45
N ALA A 66 -18.41 15.41 3.20
CA ALA A 66 -18.50 14.46 2.08
C ALA A 66 -17.18 14.36 1.31
N ILE A 67 -16.87 13.15 0.83
CA ILE A 67 -15.71 12.87 -0.04
C ILE A 67 -16.23 12.56 -1.45
N ASP A 68 -15.89 13.42 -2.41
CA ASP A 68 -16.11 13.15 -3.83
C ASP A 68 -14.85 12.50 -4.42
N THR A 69 -14.92 11.20 -4.73
CA THR A 69 -13.80 10.42 -5.25
C THR A 69 -13.52 10.65 -6.74
N ALA A 70 -14.40 11.37 -7.44
CA ALA A 70 -14.13 11.85 -8.79
C ALA A 70 -13.49 13.26 -8.79
N GLY A 71 -13.54 13.95 -7.65
CA GLY A 71 -13.06 15.33 -7.49
C GLY A 71 -11.63 15.44 -6.96
N MET A 72 -11.34 16.59 -6.34
CA MET A 72 -10.02 16.96 -5.81
C MET A 72 -9.74 16.42 -4.40
N ALA A 73 -10.63 15.59 -3.84
CA ALA A 73 -10.46 15.06 -2.49
C ALA A 73 -9.35 13.99 -2.40
N CYS A 74 -8.95 13.41 -3.53
CA CYS A 74 -7.90 12.39 -3.59
C CYS A 74 -6.52 13.05 -3.49
N THR A 75 -5.68 12.59 -2.56
CA THR A 75 -4.26 12.95 -2.51
C THR A 75 -3.54 12.43 -3.76
N GLN A 76 -3.90 11.23 -4.21
CA GLN A 76 -3.36 10.61 -5.41
C GLN A 76 -4.44 9.78 -6.10
N VAL A 77 -4.42 9.77 -7.43
CA VAL A 77 -5.21 8.85 -8.24
C VAL A 77 -4.29 7.71 -8.70
N VAL A 78 -4.69 6.47 -8.45
CA VAL A 78 -3.85 5.30 -8.74
C VAL A 78 -4.56 4.38 -9.72
N ALA A 79 -3.96 4.19 -10.89
CA ALA A 79 -4.44 3.21 -11.86
C ALA A 79 -4.17 1.78 -11.36
N GLN A 80 -5.11 0.87 -11.63
CA GLN A 80 -4.98 -0.55 -11.30
C GLN A 80 -4.90 -1.40 -12.57
N THR A 81 -4.13 -2.48 -12.50
CA THR A 81 -4.12 -3.49 -13.57
C THR A 81 -5.46 -4.23 -13.57
N GLY A 82 -6.28 -4.03 -14.61
CA GLY A 82 -7.55 -4.73 -14.78
C GLY A 82 -8.69 -4.21 -13.88
N GLY A 83 -8.51 -3.07 -13.22
CA GLY A 83 -9.50 -2.44 -12.34
C GLY A 83 -9.70 -0.95 -12.64
N PRO A 84 -10.70 -0.32 -11.99
CA PRO A 84 -10.87 1.13 -12.09
C PRO A 84 -9.71 1.87 -11.39
N GLU A 85 -9.56 3.15 -11.69
CA GLU A 85 -8.68 4.03 -10.93
C GLU A 85 -9.19 4.19 -9.49
N LEU A 86 -8.25 4.24 -8.54
CA LEU A 86 -8.52 4.47 -7.12
C LEU A 86 -8.38 5.96 -6.76
N CYS A 87 -9.22 6.41 -5.85
CA CYS A 87 -9.04 7.66 -5.13
C CYS A 87 -8.32 7.37 -3.81
N VAL A 88 -7.03 7.67 -3.75
CA VAL A 88 -6.21 7.44 -2.56
C VAL A 88 -6.16 8.72 -1.74
N ILE A 89 -6.50 8.61 -0.46
CA ILE A 89 -6.22 9.61 0.56
C ILE A 89 -5.11 9.06 1.44
N ALA A 90 -3.93 9.68 1.36
CA ALA A 90 -2.73 9.27 2.09
C ALA A 90 -2.40 10.31 3.16
N ALA A 91 -2.19 9.86 4.39
CA ALA A 91 -1.84 10.72 5.52
C ALA A 91 -0.94 9.94 6.50
N THR A 92 -0.32 10.62 7.48
CA THR A 92 0.35 9.91 8.57
C THR A 92 -0.67 9.22 9.47
N GLN A 93 -1.70 9.97 9.86
CA GLN A 93 -2.85 9.49 10.62
C GLN A 93 -4.14 9.87 9.91
N ILE A 94 -5.13 8.99 9.92
CA ILE A 94 -6.47 9.25 9.36
C ILE A 94 -7.49 9.15 10.47
N THR A 95 -8.28 10.20 10.69
CA THR A 95 -9.27 10.25 11.76
C THR A 95 -10.67 10.58 11.23
N ILE A 96 -11.66 9.79 11.64
CA ILE A 96 -13.08 10.11 11.55
C ILE A 96 -13.62 10.22 12.97
N ASP A 97 -13.89 11.45 13.41
CA ASP A 97 -14.33 11.74 14.78
C ASP A 97 -15.70 11.13 15.09
N ALA A 98 -15.95 10.85 16.38
CA ALA A 98 -17.18 10.18 16.85
C ALA A 98 -18.49 10.88 16.45
N ALA A 99 -18.47 12.22 16.33
CA ALA A 99 -19.62 13.02 15.92
C ALA A 99 -19.74 13.19 14.39
N SER A 100 -18.81 12.63 13.61
CA SER A 100 -18.73 12.82 12.18
C SER A 100 -19.36 11.67 11.41
N THR A 101 -20.15 12.00 10.40
CA THR A 101 -20.60 11.07 9.36
C THR A 101 -20.00 11.50 8.03
N ILE A 102 -19.07 10.70 7.53
CA ILE A 102 -18.39 10.91 6.26
C ILE A 102 -19.10 10.10 5.20
N THR A 103 -19.61 10.75 4.17
CA THR A 103 -20.21 10.06 3.02
C THR A 103 -19.25 10.13 1.85
N ALA A 104 -18.87 8.99 1.29
CA ALA A 104 -18.01 8.95 0.10
C ALA A 104 -18.81 8.51 -1.12
N THR A 105 -18.72 9.30 -2.19
CA THR A 105 -19.41 9.08 -3.46
C THR A 105 -18.47 9.33 -4.62
N GLY A 106 -18.73 8.70 -5.76
CA GLY A 106 -17.97 8.93 -6.99
C GLY A 106 -17.54 7.62 -7.65
N ALA A 107 -17.06 7.72 -8.89
CA ALA A 107 -16.76 6.56 -9.72
C ALA A 107 -15.51 5.77 -9.29
N ARG A 108 -14.60 6.40 -8.53
CA ARG A 108 -13.37 5.76 -8.06
C ARG A 108 -13.57 5.14 -6.67
N PRO A 109 -13.16 3.88 -6.44
CA PRO A 109 -13.13 3.32 -5.10
C PRO A 109 -12.24 4.18 -4.18
N LEU A 110 -12.71 4.42 -2.95
CA LEU A 110 -11.96 5.16 -1.93
C LEU A 110 -10.94 4.23 -1.26
N VAL A 111 -9.69 4.66 -1.15
CA VAL A 111 -8.64 3.96 -0.41
C VAL A 111 -7.99 4.92 0.59
N PHE A 112 -7.98 4.51 1.85
CA PHE A 112 -7.21 5.20 2.89
C PHE A 112 -5.87 4.49 3.11
N VAL A 113 -4.78 5.26 3.08
CA VAL A 113 -3.44 4.78 3.40
C VAL A 113 -2.90 5.65 4.53
N ALA A 114 -2.68 5.05 5.69
CA ALA A 114 -2.00 5.70 6.81
C ALA A 114 -0.65 5.03 7.06
N THR A 115 0.39 5.82 7.28
CA THR A 115 1.71 5.29 7.63
C THR A 115 1.82 4.96 9.13
N ASP A 116 0.92 5.50 9.96
CA ASP A 116 0.86 5.25 11.40
C ASP A 116 -0.48 4.63 11.81
N THR A 117 -1.57 5.42 11.84
CA THR A 117 -2.86 4.93 12.35
C THR A 117 -4.09 5.39 11.54
N ILE A 118 -5.12 4.54 11.50
CA ILE A 118 -6.46 4.90 11.03
C ILE A 118 -7.42 4.71 12.21
N THR A 119 -8.07 5.80 12.63
CA THR A 119 -9.08 5.80 13.68
C THR A 119 -10.43 6.19 13.11
N ILE A 120 -11.41 5.29 13.19
CA ILE A 120 -12.80 5.55 12.81
C ILE A 120 -13.66 5.45 14.06
N ALA A 121 -13.89 6.59 14.70
CA ALA A 121 -14.79 6.68 15.85
C ALA A 121 -16.23 7.03 15.42
N GLY A 122 -16.38 7.73 14.29
CA GLY A 122 -17.67 8.07 13.69
C GLY A 122 -18.15 7.09 12.63
N THR A 123 -18.87 7.59 11.63
CA THR A 123 -19.42 6.79 10.52
C THR A 123 -18.71 7.10 9.20
N LEU A 124 -18.32 6.05 8.47
CA LEU A 124 -17.92 6.11 7.06
C LEU A 124 -18.99 5.42 6.20
N ASP A 125 -19.81 6.19 5.51
CA ASP A 125 -20.87 5.71 4.62
C ASP A 125 -20.40 5.72 3.15
N VAL A 126 -20.00 4.54 2.66
CA VAL A 126 -19.66 4.29 1.25
C VAL A 126 -20.79 3.59 0.49
N SER A 127 -22.00 3.53 1.06
CA SER A 127 -23.09 2.73 0.49
C SER A 127 -23.78 3.40 -0.69
N SER A 128 -24.18 2.58 -1.66
CA SER A 128 -25.18 2.94 -2.68
C SER A 128 -26.59 2.74 -2.11
N LYS A 129 -27.48 3.70 -2.33
CA LYS A 129 -28.86 3.71 -1.82
C LYS A 129 -29.81 4.14 -2.94
N ARG A 130 -31.02 3.59 -2.94
CA ARG A 130 -32.10 4.00 -3.87
C ARG A 130 -32.94 5.16 -3.35
N SER A 131 -33.03 5.32 -2.03
CA SER A 131 -33.77 6.40 -1.39
C SER A 131 -33.06 6.88 -0.11
N PRO A 132 -32.57 8.13 -0.08
CA PRO A 132 -32.34 8.98 -1.24
C PRO A 132 -31.38 8.30 -2.24
N ALA A 133 -31.56 8.57 -3.54
CA ALA A 133 -30.72 7.98 -4.58
C ALA A 133 -29.28 8.46 -4.46
N ARG A 134 -28.34 7.52 -4.33
CA ARG A 134 -26.91 7.80 -4.22
C ARG A 134 -26.10 6.58 -4.66
N VAL A 135 -25.03 6.83 -5.41
CA VAL A 135 -24.02 5.83 -5.73
C VAL A 135 -22.82 6.06 -4.80
N GLY A 136 -22.44 5.03 -4.04
CA GLY A 136 -21.28 5.08 -3.16
C GLY A 136 -19.96 5.13 -3.93
N ALA A 137 -18.86 5.41 -3.23
CA ALA A 137 -17.52 5.42 -3.82
C ALA A 137 -17.18 4.09 -4.51
N GLY A 138 -16.82 4.14 -5.79
CA GLY A 138 -16.54 2.97 -6.62
C GLY A 138 -17.79 2.21 -7.09
N GLY A 139 -18.98 2.74 -6.84
CA GLY A 139 -20.23 2.13 -7.28
C GLY A 139 -20.44 2.22 -8.79
N ASN A 140 -21.27 1.32 -9.32
CA ASN A 140 -21.59 1.21 -10.76
C ASN A 140 -20.33 1.07 -11.65
N SER A 141 -19.37 0.25 -11.22
CA SER A 141 -18.16 -0.03 -11.98
C SER A 141 -18.50 -0.56 -13.38
N SER A 142 -17.82 -0.05 -14.41
CA SER A 142 -17.97 -0.51 -15.79
C SER A 142 -17.52 -1.96 -16.00
N ALA A 143 -16.80 -2.54 -15.03
CA ALA A 143 -16.47 -3.97 -15.01
C ALA A 143 -17.70 -4.84 -14.71
N CYS A 144 -18.73 -4.28 -14.07
CA CYS A 144 -20.01 -4.93 -13.89
C CYS A 144 -20.85 -4.72 -15.15
N THR A 145 -21.06 -5.78 -15.94
CA THR A 145 -22.00 -5.72 -17.06
C THR A 145 -23.41 -5.56 -16.52
N ALA A 146 -24.18 -4.62 -17.11
CA ALA A 146 -25.58 -4.50 -16.79
C ALA A 146 -26.27 -5.85 -17.04
N SER A 147 -27.02 -6.34 -16.05
CA SER A 147 -27.87 -7.51 -16.25
C SER A 147 -28.86 -7.20 -17.37
N ALA A 148 -29.07 -8.16 -18.28
CA ALA A 148 -30.09 -8.00 -19.30
C ALA A 148 -31.45 -7.71 -18.66
N ASN A 149 -32.25 -6.85 -19.31
CA ASN A 149 -33.65 -6.68 -18.93
C ASN A 149 -34.33 -8.06 -18.86
N GLY A 150 -35.20 -8.28 -17.88
CA GLY A 150 -35.97 -9.52 -17.86
C GLY A 150 -36.81 -9.63 -19.14
N THR A 151 -36.85 -10.82 -19.72
CA THR A 151 -37.67 -11.08 -20.89
C THR A 151 -39.14 -11.07 -20.47
N GLY A 152 -39.93 -10.16 -21.03
CA GLY A 152 -41.39 -10.22 -20.89
C GLY A 152 -41.90 -11.46 -21.63
N ASN A 153 -42.58 -12.36 -20.93
CA ASN A 153 -43.37 -13.41 -21.57
C ASN A 153 -44.86 -13.14 -21.29
N ALA A 154 -45.75 -13.56 -22.20
CA ALA A 154 -47.18 -13.27 -22.11
C ALA A 154 -47.87 -13.83 -20.85
N ASN A 155 -47.19 -14.70 -20.10
CA ASN A 155 -47.69 -15.36 -18.89
C ASN A 155 -46.87 -14.99 -17.63
N GLY A 156 -46.01 -13.97 -17.69
CA GLY A 156 -44.95 -13.73 -16.70
C GLY A 156 -45.11 -12.39 -16.01
N GLY A 157 -45.25 -12.41 -14.69
CA GLY A 157 -45.04 -11.22 -13.85
C GLY A 157 -43.61 -10.71 -14.05
N GLY A 158 -43.47 -9.40 -14.30
CA GLY A 158 -42.27 -8.74 -14.81
C GLY A 158 -40.94 -9.20 -14.20
N GLY A 159 -39.98 -9.47 -15.07
CA GLY A 159 -38.63 -9.92 -14.70
C GLY A 159 -37.59 -8.80 -14.66
N GLY A 160 -36.62 -8.98 -13.76
CA GLY A 160 -35.28 -8.40 -13.87
C GLY A 160 -35.02 -7.17 -13.02
N GLY A 161 -34.99 -7.31 -11.70
CA GLY A 161 -34.32 -6.34 -10.84
C GLY A 161 -32.80 -6.44 -11.03
N GLY A 162 -32.26 -5.75 -12.02
CA GLY A 162 -30.81 -5.62 -12.22
C GLY A 162 -30.18 -4.81 -11.10
N GLY A 163 -29.16 -5.37 -10.46
CA GLY A 163 -28.55 -4.84 -9.24
C GLY A 163 -27.77 -3.55 -9.47
N SER A 164 -28.19 -2.50 -8.75
CA SER A 164 -27.42 -1.62 -7.84
C SER A 164 -28.41 -0.67 -7.16
#